data_AF-A0A957TD30-F1
#
_entry.id   AF-A0A957TD30-F1
#
_cell.length_a   1.000
_cell.length_b   1.000
_cell.length_c   1.000
_cell.angle_alpha   90.00
_cell.angle_beta   90.00
_cell.angle_gamma   90.00
#
_symmetry.space_group_name_H-M   'P 1'
#
loop_
_entity.id
_entity.type
_entity.pdbx_description
1 polymer ?
#
loop_
_entity_poly.entity_id
_entity_poly.type
_entity_poly.pdbx_seq_one_letter_code
_entity_poly.pdbx_strand_id
1 'polypeptide(L)'
;MSMLKMMIGFFRDWWKFRDQVKKQDTWIRKFAEKKNYALNPDWMMHTNLEIWLSEMEETFEKRYCPCFEPSGDPKLDNRMLCPCKFLDDEIAEYGTCHCTLFGSPTLSKEDWKKSNQRLTKEYRIPLNLKDGVLDTRGMPLDSRRSLPVPDAMHQLKSTLNNYPEKELKLIVEREQEAVNLGKIAAYRGFGEFHEAKDDHYEVTVTLDGSTPKGSSSSCGG
;
A
#
# COMPACT_ATOMS: atom_id res chain seq x y z
N MET A 1 2.08 -7.51 -19.57
CA MET A 1 1.61 -6.12 -19.33
C MET A 1 2.26 -5.22 -20.36
N SER A 2 1.51 -4.45 -21.16
CA SER A 2 2.12 -3.44 -22.02
C SER A 2 2.59 -2.28 -21.13
N MET A 3 3.85 -1.88 -21.25
CA MET A 3 4.45 -0.73 -20.54
C MET A 3 3.57 0.53 -20.62
N LEU A 4 2.82 0.67 -21.72
CA LEU A 4 1.92 1.78 -21.99
C LEU A 4 0.81 1.98 -20.95
N LYS A 5 0.14 0.90 -20.51
CA LYS A 5 -0.97 1.01 -19.54
C LYS A 5 -0.47 1.46 -18.16
N MET A 6 0.71 1.00 -17.75
CA MET A 6 1.34 1.43 -16.50
C MET A 6 1.67 2.92 -16.53
N MET A 7 2.22 3.40 -17.65
CA MET A 7 2.56 4.82 -17.81
C MET A 7 1.31 5.70 -17.79
N ILE A 8 0.22 5.29 -18.45
CA ILE A 8 -1.05 6.05 -18.43
C ILE A 8 -1.60 6.19 -17.00
N GLY A 9 -1.61 5.09 -16.24
CA GLY A 9 -2.02 5.11 -14.83
C GLY A 9 -1.15 6.06 -14.00
N PHE A 10 0.18 5.94 -14.14
CA PHE A 10 1.14 6.82 -13.48
C PHE A 10 0.88 8.31 -13.76
N PHE A 11 0.71 8.69 -15.04
CA PHE A 11 0.48 10.10 -15.40
C PHE A 11 -0.87 10.63 -14.90
N ARG A 12 -1.91 9.80 -14.90
CA ARG A 12 -3.21 10.16 -14.33
C ARG A 12 -3.08 10.45 -12.82
N ASP A 13 -2.40 9.57 -12.10
CA ASP A 13 -2.23 9.71 -10.66
C ASP A 13 -1.29 10.89 -10.32
N TRP A 14 -0.20 11.06 -11.07
CA TRP A 14 0.68 12.23 -10.97
C TRP A 14 -0.08 13.54 -11.18
N TRP A 15 -0.97 13.60 -12.17
CA TRP A 15 -1.81 14.78 -12.39
C TRP A 15 -2.78 15.02 -11.22
N LYS A 16 -3.43 13.96 -10.73
CA LYS A 16 -4.34 14.01 -9.57
C LYS A 16 -3.63 14.57 -8.32
N PHE A 17 -2.41 14.11 -8.06
CA PHE A 17 -1.67 14.41 -6.85
C PHE A 17 -0.61 15.50 -7.00
N ARG A 18 -0.58 16.26 -8.10
CA ARG A 18 0.54 17.18 -8.41
C ARG A 18 0.90 18.14 -7.27
N ASP A 19 -0.09 18.59 -6.50
CA ASP A 19 0.09 19.56 -5.42
C ASP A 19 0.48 18.86 -4.11
N GLN A 20 -0.09 17.67 -3.86
CA GLN A 20 0.28 16.79 -2.75
C GLN A 20 1.71 16.29 -2.91
N VAL A 21 2.10 15.85 -4.10
CA VAL A 21 3.46 15.41 -4.44
C VAL A 21 4.48 16.49 -4.11
N LYS A 22 4.24 17.75 -4.49
CA LYS A 22 5.14 18.88 -4.12
C LYS A 22 5.25 19.06 -2.60
N LYS A 23 4.15 18.89 -1.87
CA LYS A 23 4.14 18.96 -0.40
C LYS A 23 4.93 17.79 0.20
N GLN A 24 4.78 16.58 -0.33
CA GLN A 24 5.56 15.42 0.09
C GLN A 24 7.04 15.63 -0.20
N ASP A 25 7.43 16.01 -1.43
CA ASP A 25 8.83 16.25 -1.81
C ASP A 25 9.50 17.25 -0.85
N THR A 26 8.84 18.38 -0.58
CA THR A 26 9.35 19.41 0.34
C THR A 26 9.60 18.85 1.73
N TRP A 27 8.66 18.04 2.24
CA TRP A 27 8.78 17.43 3.57
C TRP A 27 9.84 16.33 3.60
N ILE A 28 9.88 15.46 2.58
CA ILE A 28 10.83 14.36 2.42
C ILE A 28 12.26 14.92 2.40
N ARG A 29 12.52 15.94 1.58
CA ARG A 29 13.84 16.58 1.47
C ARG A 29 14.28 17.20 2.78
N LYS A 30 13.40 17.96 3.45
CA LYS A 30 13.71 18.57 4.76
C LYS A 30 14.03 17.52 5.82
N PHE A 31 13.30 16.41 5.84
CA PHE A 31 13.56 15.33 6.79
C PHE A 31 14.88 14.62 6.49
N ALA A 32 15.15 14.30 5.22
CA ALA A 32 16.40 13.67 4.78
C ALA A 32 17.61 14.53 5.10
N GLU A 33 17.56 15.83 4.82
CA GLU A 33 18.63 16.79 5.16
C GLU A 33 18.88 16.81 6.67
N LYS A 34 17.83 16.96 7.49
CA LYS A 34 17.93 16.99 8.95
C LYS A 34 18.55 15.72 9.54
N LYS A 35 18.28 14.56 8.92
CA LYS A 35 18.76 13.25 9.38
C LYS A 35 20.03 12.78 8.68
N ASN A 36 20.55 13.55 7.73
CA ASN A 36 21.67 13.15 6.87
C ASN A 36 21.41 11.82 6.13
N TYR A 37 20.20 11.66 5.59
CA TYR A 37 19.83 10.52 4.74
C TYR A 37 19.88 10.89 3.26
N ALA A 38 20.23 9.90 2.43
CA ALA A 38 20.03 9.97 0.99
C ALA A 38 18.57 9.62 0.63
N LEU A 39 18.15 10.13 -0.52
CA LEU A 39 16.85 9.82 -1.12
C LEU A 39 17.03 8.87 -2.29
N ASN A 40 16.00 8.08 -2.59
CA ASN A 40 16.03 7.20 -3.75
C ASN A 40 16.31 7.99 -5.04
N PRO A 41 17.38 7.67 -5.79
CA PRO A 41 17.72 8.36 -7.02
C PRO A 41 16.87 7.92 -8.22
N ASP A 42 16.11 6.83 -8.11
CA ASP A 42 15.15 6.41 -9.13
C ASP A 42 13.92 7.33 -9.09
N TRP A 43 13.81 8.19 -10.11
CA TRP A 43 12.75 9.20 -10.19
C TRP A 43 11.34 8.60 -10.14
N MET A 44 11.14 7.42 -10.73
CA MET A 44 9.84 6.78 -10.82
C MET A 44 9.49 6.15 -9.48
N MET A 45 10.46 5.50 -8.82
CA MET A 45 10.26 4.97 -7.47
C MET A 45 9.97 6.10 -6.48
N HIS A 46 10.76 7.18 -6.52
CA HIS A 46 10.60 8.35 -5.66
C HIS A 46 9.21 8.99 -5.82
N THR A 47 8.82 9.29 -7.07
CA THR A 47 7.52 9.91 -7.35
C THR A 47 6.36 9.00 -6.95
N ASN A 48 6.48 7.69 -7.17
CA ASN A 48 5.46 6.73 -6.74
C ASN A 48 5.29 6.73 -5.22
N LEU A 49 6.37 6.80 -4.46
CA LEU A 49 6.31 6.87 -3.00
C LEU A 49 5.62 8.15 -2.51
N GLU A 50 5.83 9.29 -3.17
CA GLU A 50 5.12 10.54 -2.88
C GLU A 50 3.62 10.42 -3.17
N ILE A 51 3.27 9.81 -4.29
CA ILE A 51 1.88 9.53 -4.66
C ILE A 51 1.24 8.59 -3.63
N TRP A 52 1.91 7.50 -3.26
CA TRP A 52 1.38 6.53 -2.30
C TRP A 52 1.26 7.12 -0.89
N LEU A 53 2.21 7.94 -0.44
CA LEU A 53 2.09 8.67 0.83
C LEU A 53 0.86 9.59 0.82
N SER A 54 0.59 10.25 -0.31
CA SER A 54 -0.58 11.11 -0.48
C SER A 54 -1.88 10.30 -0.50
N GLU A 55 -1.88 9.14 -1.16
CA GLU A 55 -3.01 8.20 -1.13
C GLU A 55 -3.29 7.70 0.30
N MET A 56 -2.26 7.40 1.09
CA MET A 56 -2.44 7.01 2.49
C MET A 56 -3.06 8.12 3.33
N GLU A 57 -2.62 9.37 3.16
CA GLU A 57 -3.21 10.53 3.84
C GLU A 57 -4.67 10.76 3.46
N GLU A 58 -5.01 10.64 2.16
CA GLU A 58 -6.39 10.81 1.70
C GLU A 58 -7.30 9.65 2.14
N THR A 59 -6.78 8.42 2.19
CA THR A 59 -7.57 7.22 2.50
C THR A 59 -7.76 7.00 4.00
N PHE A 60 -6.71 7.29 4.79
CA PHE A 60 -6.65 6.94 6.22
C PHE A 60 -6.44 8.15 7.12
N GLU A 61 -6.52 9.37 6.58
CA GLU A 61 -6.39 10.67 7.28
C GLU A 61 -5.02 10.87 7.97
N LYS A 62 -4.09 9.95 7.73
CA LYS A 62 -2.77 9.90 8.35
C LYS A 62 -1.75 9.40 7.35
N ARG A 63 -0.53 9.94 7.46
CA ARG A 63 0.60 9.55 6.63
C ARG A 63 1.21 8.23 7.08
N TYR A 64 0.50 7.13 6.93
CA TYR A 64 1.07 5.81 7.17
C TYR A 64 2.17 5.48 6.14
N CYS A 65 3.12 4.63 6.52
CA CYS A 65 4.09 4.08 5.59
C CYS A 65 3.34 3.35 4.47
N PRO A 66 3.57 3.70 3.19
CA PRO A 66 2.75 3.18 2.09
C PRO A 66 2.99 1.69 1.82
N CYS A 67 3.99 1.07 2.46
CA CYS A 67 4.30 -0.34 2.31
C CYS A 67 3.46 -1.26 3.20
N PHE A 68 2.69 -0.71 4.13
CA PHE A 68 1.85 -1.47 5.05
C PHE A 68 0.49 -0.78 5.20
N GLU A 69 -0.57 -1.55 5.22
CA GLU A 69 -1.87 -1.09 5.66
C GLU A 69 -1.92 -0.86 7.18
N PRO A 70 -2.81 0.02 7.69
CA PRO A 70 -3.01 0.19 9.12
C PRO A 70 -3.38 -1.12 9.82
N SER A 71 -2.74 -1.39 10.95
CA SER A 71 -2.85 -2.64 11.68
C SER A 71 -4.08 -2.72 12.57
N GLY A 72 -4.70 -1.58 12.91
CA GLY A 72 -5.78 -1.50 13.89
C GLY A 72 -5.30 -1.51 15.34
N ASP A 73 -4.01 -1.81 15.59
CA ASP A 73 -3.37 -1.58 16.88
C ASP A 73 -2.86 -0.14 16.96
N PRO A 74 -3.40 0.72 17.85
CA PRO A 74 -2.97 2.11 17.98
C PRO A 74 -1.47 2.28 18.27
N LYS A 75 -0.85 1.34 18.98
CA LYS A 75 0.59 1.40 19.29
C LYS A 75 1.43 1.14 18.05
N LEU A 76 1.09 0.11 17.27
CA LEU A 76 1.81 -0.20 16.04
C LEU A 76 1.55 0.86 14.96
N ASP A 77 0.29 1.29 14.79
CA ASP A 77 -0.10 2.32 13.84
C ASP A 77 0.66 3.63 14.05
N ASN A 78 0.79 4.08 15.30
CA ASN A 78 1.59 5.26 15.62
C ASN A 78 3.08 5.11 15.26
N ARG A 79 3.62 3.88 15.32
CA ARG A 79 5.00 3.58 14.90
C ARG A 79 5.15 3.52 13.38
N MET A 80 4.05 3.29 12.65
CA MET A 80 4.03 3.20 11.18
C MET A 80 3.80 4.54 10.47
N LEU A 81 3.49 5.62 11.18
CA LEU A 81 3.42 6.97 10.61
C LEU A 81 4.76 7.40 10.03
N CYS A 82 4.80 7.87 8.79
CA CYS A 82 6.03 8.30 8.10
C CYS A 82 6.55 9.65 8.65
N PRO A 83 7.82 9.76 9.06
CA PRO A 83 8.87 8.72 9.08
C PRO A 83 8.60 7.68 10.18
N CYS A 84 8.52 6.41 9.79
CA CYS A 84 8.18 5.34 10.72
C CYS A 84 9.31 5.12 11.73
N LYS A 85 8.97 4.58 12.91
CA LYS A 85 9.93 4.31 13.98
C LYS A 85 10.97 3.24 13.61
N PHE A 86 10.71 2.47 12.56
CA PHE A 86 11.60 1.41 12.06
C PHE A 86 12.66 1.93 11.09
N LEU A 87 12.55 3.18 10.64
CA LEU A 87 13.35 3.74 9.56
C LEU A 87 14.86 3.68 9.86
N ASP A 88 15.26 4.11 11.05
CA ASP A 88 16.68 4.17 11.42
C ASP A 88 17.29 2.75 11.48
N ASP A 89 16.56 1.78 12.04
CA ASP A 89 16.99 0.37 12.14
C ASP A 89 17.04 -0.32 10.76
N GLU A 90 16.08 -0.03 9.88
CA GLU A 90 16.05 -0.58 8.52
C GLU A 90 17.19 -0.02 7.66
N ILE A 91 17.50 1.28 7.77
CA ILE A 91 18.65 1.87 7.08
C ILE A 91 19.96 1.29 7.59
N ALA A 92 20.09 1.06 8.90
CA ALA A 92 21.28 0.46 9.49
C ALA A 92 21.51 -0.99 9.02
N GLU A 93 20.45 -1.79 8.89
CA GLU A 93 20.55 -3.20 8.50
C GLU A 93 20.62 -3.41 6.98
N TYR A 94 19.78 -2.71 6.22
CA TYR A 94 19.59 -2.94 4.78
C TYR A 94 20.11 -1.82 3.89
N GLY A 95 20.61 -0.73 4.46
CA GLY A 95 21.03 0.47 3.74
C GLY A 95 19.87 1.41 3.37
N THR A 96 18.64 0.91 3.24
CA THR A 96 17.44 1.71 2.99
C THR A 96 16.32 1.36 3.97
N CYS A 97 15.39 2.30 4.20
CA CYS A 97 14.12 1.92 4.80
C CYS A 97 13.38 0.92 3.90
N HIS A 98 12.38 0.22 4.45
CA HIS A 98 11.63 -0.83 3.76
C HIS A 98 11.08 -0.37 2.42
N CYS A 99 10.43 0.80 2.40
CA CYS A 99 9.85 1.38 1.19
C CYS A 99 10.87 1.91 0.19
N THR A 100 12.17 1.87 0.52
CA THR A 100 13.28 2.41 -0.28
C THR A 100 13.19 3.91 -0.54
N LEU A 101 12.49 4.69 0.29
CA LEU A 101 12.44 6.16 0.14
C LEU A 101 13.74 6.83 0.61
N PHE A 102 14.17 6.45 1.82
CA PHE A 102 15.34 6.97 2.50
C PHE A 102 16.42 5.89 2.59
N GLY A 103 17.68 6.29 2.54
CA GLY A 103 18.81 5.39 2.70
C GLY A 103 20.02 6.07 3.29
N SER A 104 21.04 5.27 3.59
CA SER A 104 22.33 5.79 4.05
C SER A 104 22.96 6.70 2.96
N PRO A 105 23.63 7.79 3.36
CA PRO A 105 24.29 8.70 2.43
C PRO A 105 25.41 8.05 1.62
N THR A 106 25.87 6.86 2.01
CA THR A 106 26.97 6.15 1.35
C THR A 106 26.51 5.11 0.32
N LEU A 107 25.20 4.95 0.07
CA LEU A 107 24.72 3.97 -0.92
C LEU A 107 25.16 4.34 -2.33
N SER A 108 25.69 3.35 -3.05
CA SER A 108 25.92 3.47 -4.48
C SER A 108 24.61 3.35 -5.27
N LYS A 109 24.64 3.72 -6.56
CA LYS A 109 23.49 3.48 -7.47
C LYS A 109 23.12 2.00 -7.56
N GLU A 110 24.10 1.11 -7.47
CA GLU A 110 23.87 -0.34 -7.51
C GLU A 110 23.17 -0.82 -6.24
N ASP A 111 23.50 -0.25 -5.08
CA ASP A 111 22.85 -0.58 -3.80
C ASP A 111 21.38 -0.13 -3.77
N TRP A 112 21.09 1.05 -4.32
CA TRP A 112 19.71 1.51 -4.54
C TRP A 112 18.93 0.58 -5.46
N LYS A 113 19.54 0.13 -6.57
CA LYS A 113 18.92 -0.82 -7.48
C LYS A 113 18.62 -2.16 -6.80
N LYS A 114 19.56 -2.69 -6.00
CA LYS A 114 19.34 -3.90 -5.20
C LYS A 114 18.22 -3.72 -4.19
N SER A 115 18.14 -2.55 -3.55
CA SER A 115 17.08 -2.21 -2.60
C SER A 115 15.70 -2.18 -3.28
N ASN A 116 15.59 -1.52 -4.44
CA ASN A 116 14.35 -1.52 -5.23
C ASN A 116 13.98 -2.94 -5.71
N GLN A 117 14.96 -3.77 -6.05
CA GLN A 117 14.73 -5.17 -6.42
C GLN A 117 14.26 -6.03 -5.26
N ARG A 118 14.76 -5.80 -4.03
CA ARG A 118 14.26 -6.45 -2.81
C ARG A 118 12.77 -6.16 -2.64
N LEU A 119 12.40 -4.87 -2.62
CA LEU A 119 11.01 -4.46 -2.50
C LEU A 119 10.15 -5.04 -3.64
N THR A 120 10.66 -5.03 -4.87
CA THR A 120 9.94 -5.61 -6.01
C THR A 120 9.66 -7.11 -5.81
N LYS A 121 10.62 -7.87 -5.27
CA LYS A 121 10.44 -9.31 -5.01
C LYS A 121 9.40 -9.58 -3.92
N GLU A 122 9.36 -8.73 -2.90
CA GLU A 122 8.40 -8.84 -1.79
C GLU A 122 6.97 -8.53 -2.25
N TYR A 123 6.76 -7.53 -3.12
CA TYR A 123 5.42 -7.07 -3.49
C TYR A 123 4.92 -7.57 -4.85
N ARG A 124 5.79 -8.09 -5.72
CA ARG A 124 5.40 -8.67 -7.02
C ARG A 124 5.44 -10.19 -6.99
N ILE A 125 4.56 -10.76 -6.18
CA ILE A 125 4.33 -12.20 -6.08
C ILE A 125 3.22 -12.66 -7.04
N PRO A 126 3.15 -13.96 -7.37
CA PRO A 126 1.95 -14.55 -7.94
C PRO A 126 0.76 -14.34 -6.99
N LEU A 127 -0.33 -13.78 -7.50
CA LEU A 127 -1.57 -13.57 -6.73
C LEU A 127 -2.35 -14.88 -6.66
N ASN A 128 -2.93 -15.19 -5.50
CA ASN A 128 -3.83 -16.34 -5.32
C ASN A 128 -5.26 -15.97 -5.74
N LEU A 129 -5.41 -15.65 -7.04
CA LEU A 129 -6.68 -15.30 -7.68
C LEU A 129 -7.23 -16.50 -8.44
N LYS A 130 -8.40 -17.00 -8.04
CA LYS A 130 -9.11 -18.12 -8.69
C LYS A 130 -10.59 -17.79 -8.80
N ASP A 131 -11.15 -17.90 -10.00
CA ASP A 131 -12.58 -17.72 -10.28
C ASP A 131 -13.17 -16.42 -9.69
N GLY A 132 -12.40 -15.32 -9.76
CA GLY A 132 -12.80 -14.00 -9.25
C GLY A 132 -12.65 -13.82 -7.73
N VAL A 133 -12.03 -14.78 -7.04
CA VAL A 133 -11.74 -14.75 -5.60
C VAL A 133 -10.24 -14.62 -5.38
N LEU A 134 -9.82 -13.54 -4.75
CA LEU A 134 -8.44 -13.27 -4.32
C LEU A 134 -8.27 -13.63 -2.84
N ASP A 135 -7.61 -14.75 -2.55
CA ASP A 135 -7.26 -15.09 -1.18
C ASP A 135 -5.92 -14.46 -0.80
N THR A 136 -5.95 -13.51 0.12
CA THR A 136 -4.78 -12.69 0.48
C THR A 136 -4.02 -13.22 1.70
N ARG A 137 -4.52 -14.30 2.31
CA ARG A 137 -4.02 -14.86 3.57
C ARG A 137 -2.70 -15.62 3.39
N GLY A 138 -2.06 -15.93 4.52
CA GLY A 138 -0.88 -16.80 4.56
C GLY A 138 0.40 -16.18 4.00
N MET A 139 0.44 -14.86 3.85
CA MET A 139 1.65 -14.15 3.45
C MET A 139 2.68 -14.12 4.60
N PRO A 140 3.99 -14.08 4.31
CA PRO A 140 5.00 -13.95 5.33
C PRO A 140 4.83 -12.64 6.08
N LEU A 141 5.15 -12.66 7.38
CA LEU A 141 5.09 -11.49 8.22
C LEU A 141 6.41 -10.73 8.19
N ASP A 142 6.34 -9.40 8.11
CA ASP A 142 7.48 -8.53 8.35
C ASP A 142 8.04 -8.77 9.76
N SER A 143 9.34 -9.01 9.84
CA SER A 143 10.06 -9.27 11.10
C SER A 143 9.88 -8.20 12.17
N ARG A 144 9.64 -6.93 11.79
CA ARG A 144 9.56 -5.79 12.72
C ARG A 144 8.14 -5.43 13.12
N ARG A 145 7.22 -5.50 12.16
CA ARG A 145 5.81 -5.08 12.34
C ARG A 145 4.88 -6.25 12.62
N SER A 146 5.30 -7.49 12.31
CA SER A 146 4.43 -8.68 12.32
C SER A 146 3.18 -8.49 11.47
N LEU A 147 3.32 -7.82 10.33
CA LEU A 147 2.26 -7.60 9.35
C LEU A 147 2.55 -8.35 8.05
N PRO A 148 1.52 -8.82 7.33
CA PRO A 148 1.68 -9.52 6.05
C PRO A 148 2.42 -8.66 5.01
N VAL A 149 3.33 -9.28 4.25
CA VAL A 149 4.02 -8.65 3.11
C VAL A 149 3.92 -9.57 1.89
N PRO A 150 3.25 -9.15 0.80
CA PRO A 150 2.42 -7.96 0.69
C PRO A 150 1.10 -8.13 1.45
N ASP A 151 0.58 -7.03 2.00
CA ASP A 151 -0.72 -7.03 2.68
C ASP A 151 -1.91 -7.10 1.71
N ALA A 152 -3.13 -7.20 2.26
CA ALA A 152 -4.35 -7.34 1.47
C ALA A 152 -4.60 -6.13 0.56
N MET A 153 -4.34 -4.91 1.03
CA MET A 153 -4.42 -3.68 0.24
C MET A 153 -3.50 -3.74 -0.99
N HIS A 154 -2.24 -4.16 -0.82
CA HIS A 154 -1.27 -4.22 -1.91
C HIS A 154 -1.65 -5.30 -2.93
N GLN A 155 -2.14 -6.44 -2.46
CA GLN A 155 -2.65 -7.50 -3.33
C GLN A 155 -3.89 -7.05 -4.12
N LEU A 156 -4.84 -6.35 -3.49
CA LEU A 156 -5.97 -5.70 -4.18
C LEU A 156 -5.47 -4.75 -5.28
N LYS A 157 -4.62 -3.78 -4.93
CA LYS A 157 -4.10 -2.79 -5.89
C LYS A 157 -3.36 -3.45 -7.06
N SER A 158 -2.58 -4.50 -6.79
CA SER A 158 -1.91 -5.29 -7.83
C SER A 158 -2.92 -5.94 -8.79
N THR A 159 -3.97 -6.54 -8.24
CA THR A 159 -5.04 -7.22 -8.97
C THR A 159 -5.80 -6.27 -9.90
N LEU A 160 -6.20 -5.11 -9.38
CA LEU A 160 -6.99 -4.10 -10.11
C LEU A 160 -6.33 -3.59 -11.39
N ASN A 161 -5.01 -3.72 -11.55
CA ASN A 161 -4.32 -3.25 -12.75
C ASN A 161 -4.75 -3.97 -14.03
N ASN A 162 -5.20 -5.23 -13.94
CA ASN A 162 -5.59 -6.04 -15.10
C ASN A 162 -6.83 -6.92 -14.86
N TYR A 163 -7.60 -6.65 -13.81
CA TYR A 163 -8.79 -7.43 -13.51
C TYR A 163 -9.94 -7.03 -14.45
N PRO A 164 -10.49 -7.97 -15.26
CA PRO A 164 -11.45 -7.63 -16.31
C PRO A 164 -12.90 -7.55 -15.81
N GLU A 165 -13.19 -8.18 -14.67
CA GLU A 165 -14.55 -8.29 -14.15
C GLU A 165 -14.95 -7.06 -13.34
N LYS A 166 -16.26 -6.89 -13.14
CA LYS A 166 -16.82 -5.76 -12.39
C LYS A 166 -16.82 -5.98 -10.88
N GLU A 167 -16.67 -7.21 -10.43
CA GLU A 167 -16.72 -7.60 -9.03
C GLU A 167 -15.50 -8.47 -8.71
N LEU A 168 -14.80 -8.12 -7.63
CA LEU A 168 -13.71 -8.90 -7.09
C LEU A 168 -14.06 -9.30 -5.66
N LYS A 169 -13.98 -10.60 -5.37
CA LYS A 169 -14.09 -11.10 -4.00
C LYS A 169 -12.70 -11.27 -3.42
N LEU A 170 -12.54 -10.96 -2.15
CA LEU A 170 -11.32 -11.13 -1.40
C LEU A 170 -11.60 -11.96 -0.16
N ILE A 171 -10.66 -12.83 0.18
CA ILE A 171 -10.62 -13.50 1.47
C ILE A 171 -9.46 -12.90 2.26
N VAL A 172 -9.76 -12.39 3.45
CA VAL A 172 -8.79 -11.77 4.36
C VAL A 172 -8.83 -12.44 5.73
N GLU A 173 -7.72 -12.39 6.47
CA GLU A 173 -7.58 -13.10 7.74
C GLU A 173 -8.19 -12.30 8.90
N ARG A 174 -8.03 -10.97 8.87
CA ARG A 174 -8.40 -10.10 9.98
C ARG A 174 -9.47 -9.09 9.59
N GLU A 175 -10.36 -8.78 10.52
CA GLU A 175 -11.40 -7.76 10.32
C GLU A 175 -10.82 -6.41 9.88
N GLN A 176 -9.69 -6.02 10.45
CA GLN A 176 -9.03 -4.76 10.12
C GLN A 176 -8.62 -4.69 8.64
N GLU A 177 -8.27 -5.82 8.01
CA GLU A 177 -7.95 -5.89 6.59
C GLU A 177 -9.21 -5.62 5.77
N ALA A 178 -10.36 -6.19 6.15
CA ALA A 178 -11.65 -5.88 5.52
C ALA A 178 -12.01 -4.39 5.66
N VAL A 179 -11.84 -3.82 6.85
CA VAL A 179 -12.05 -2.38 7.11
C VAL A 179 -11.14 -1.52 6.23
N ASN A 180 -9.87 -1.89 6.07
CA ASN A 180 -8.93 -1.16 5.21
C ASN A 180 -9.34 -1.23 3.74
N LEU A 181 -9.74 -2.43 3.26
CA LEU A 181 -10.25 -2.62 1.90
C LEU A 181 -11.50 -1.77 1.65
N GLY A 182 -12.40 -1.66 2.61
CA GLY A 182 -13.55 -0.75 2.56
C GLY A 182 -13.15 0.72 2.39
N LYS A 183 -12.14 1.19 3.14
CA LYS A 183 -11.61 2.56 2.98
C LYS A 183 -10.99 2.80 1.61
N ILE A 184 -10.23 1.83 1.08
CA ILE A 184 -9.63 1.92 -0.26
C ILE A 184 -10.70 1.89 -1.35
N ALA A 185 -11.73 1.05 -1.18
CA ALA A 185 -12.85 0.98 -2.10
C ALA A 185 -13.59 2.32 -2.14
N ALA A 186 -13.97 2.86 -0.98
CA ALA A 186 -14.59 4.18 -0.87
C ALA A 186 -13.73 5.29 -1.49
N TYR A 187 -12.41 5.29 -1.21
CA TYR A 187 -11.45 6.22 -1.79
C TYR A 187 -11.43 6.16 -3.33
N ARG A 188 -11.58 4.96 -3.90
CA ARG A 188 -11.58 4.73 -5.35
C ARG A 188 -12.95 4.87 -6.00
N GLY A 189 -13.99 5.16 -5.21
CA GLY A 189 -15.38 5.23 -5.69
C GLY A 189 -15.97 3.86 -6.04
N PHE A 190 -15.45 2.79 -5.43
CA PHE A 190 -15.97 1.43 -5.56
C PHE A 190 -17.02 1.16 -4.48
N GLY A 191 -17.93 0.23 -4.78
CA GLY A 191 -18.78 -0.38 -3.76
C GLY A 191 -17.99 -1.40 -2.96
N GLU A 192 -18.33 -1.56 -1.68
CA GLU A 192 -17.74 -2.59 -0.83
C GLU A 192 -18.79 -3.16 0.13
N PHE A 193 -18.66 -4.44 0.41
CA PHE A 193 -19.40 -5.17 1.43
C PHE A 193 -18.52 -6.28 1.98
N HIS A 194 -18.46 -6.45 3.29
CA HIS A 194 -17.80 -7.58 3.90
C HIS A 194 -18.67 -8.28 4.94
N GLU A 195 -18.41 -9.57 5.10
CA GLU A 195 -19.05 -10.41 6.10
C GLU A 195 -18.01 -11.26 6.84
N ALA A 196 -18.25 -11.49 8.13
CA ALA A 196 -17.45 -12.39 8.93
C ALA A 196 -17.86 -13.84 8.67
N LYS A 197 -16.87 -14.72 8.53
CA LYS A 197 -17.00 -16.18 8.56
C LYS A 197 -16.34 -16.72 9.83
N ASP A 198 -16.37 -18.03 10.02
CA ASP A 198 -15.88 -18.67 11.26
C ASP A 198 -14.37 -18.40 11.53
N ASP A 199 -13.55 -18.32 10.48
CA ASP A 199 -12.08 -18.20 10.57
C ASP A 199 -11.47 -17.12 9.64
N HIS A 200 -12.30 -16.35 8.93
CA HIS A 200 -11.85 -15.32 7.98
C HIS A 200 -12.96 -14.31 7.70
N TYR A 201 -12.66 -13.33 6.85
CA TYR A 201 -13.63 -12.36 6.36
C TYR A 201 -13.66 -12.41 4.83
N GLU A 202 -14.87 -12.36 4.28
CA GLU A 202 -15.09 -12.26 2.83
C GLU A 202 -15.45 -10.80 2.50
N VAL A 203 -14.73 -10.21 1.55
CA VAL A 203 -14.92 -8.82 1.11
C VAL A 203 -15.27 -8.82 -0.38
N THR A 204 -16.35 -8.17 -0.76
CA THR A 204 -16.76 -7.99 -2.16
C THR A 204 -16.57 -6.53 -2.55
N VAL A 205 -15.78 -6.29 -3.58
CA VAL A 205 -15.51 -4.95 -4.13
C VAL A 205 -16.11 -4.83 -5.53
N THR A 206 -17.05 -3.90 -5.72
CA THR A 206 -17.68 -3.59 -7.00
C THR A 206 -16.99 -2.40 -7.68
N LEU A 207 -16.31 -2.69 -8.79
CA LEU A 207 -15.40 -1.77 -9.48
C LEU A 207 -16.10 -0.75 -10.38
N ASP A 208 -17.39 -0.93 -10.65
CA ASP A 208 -18.23 0.04 -11.38
C ASP A 208 -18.93 1.05 -10.46
N GLY A 209 -18.66 0.99 -9.15
CA GLY A 209 -19.23 1.90 -8.14
C GLY A 209 -20.66 1.56 -7.73
N SER A 210 -21.25 0.47 -8.23
CA SER A 210 -22.55 0.00 -7.75
C SER A 210 -22.44 -0.65 -6.36
N THR A 211 -23.49 -0.52 -5.53
CA THR A 211 -23.53 -1.21 -4.24
C THR A 211 -23.71 -2.73 -4.46
N PRO A 212 -22.94 -3.61 -3.79
CA PRO A 212 -23.06 -5.05 -3.96
C PRO A 212 -24.48 -5.56 -3.69
N LYS A 213 -24.93 -6.56 -4.46
CA LYS A 213 -26.20 -7.26 -4.20
C LYS A 213 -26.08 -8.07 -2.90
N GLY A 214 -26.62 -7.53 -1.81
CA GLY A 214 -26.54 -8.15 -0.48
C GLY A 214 -26.36 -7.16 0.67
N SER A 215 -26.15 -5.87 0.37
CA SER A 215 -26.06 -4.79 1.36
C SER A 215 -27.43 -4.50 2.01
N SER A 216 -27.97 -5.41 2.81
CA SER A 216 -28.96 -5.03 3.82
C SER A 216 -28.20 -4.37 4.96
N SER A 217 -28.34 -3.06 5.08
CA SER A 217 -27.88 -2.30 6.24
C SER A 217 -28.56 -2.83 7.50
N SER A 218 -27.82 -3.58 8.32
CA SER A 218 -28.20 -3.87 9.71
C SER A 218 -27.00 -3.67 10.63
N CYS A 219 -26.62 -2.41 10.83
CA CYS A 219 -26.10 -1.97 12.12
C CYS A 219 -27.12 -0.97 12.68
N GLY A 220 -28.10 -1.53 13.40
CA GLY A 220 -29.06 -0.80 14.22
C GLY A 220 -29.37 -1.67 15.43
N GLY A 221 -28.90 -1.24 16.60
CA GLY A 221 -29.03 -1.92 17.90
C GLY A 221 -27.96 -1.47 18.86
#